data_AF-A0A6P0NFP0-F1
#
_entry.id   AF-A0A6P0NFP0-F1
#
_cell.length_a   1.000
_cell.length_b   1.000
_cell.length_c   1.000
_cell.angle_alpha   90.00
_cell.angle_beta   90.00
_cell.angle_gamma   90.00
#
_symmetry.space_group_name_H-M   'P 1'
#
loop_
_entity.id
_entity.type
_entity.pdbx_description
1 polymer ?
#
loop_
_entity_poly.entity_id
_entity_poly.type
_entity_poly.pdbx_seq_one_letter_code
_entity_poly.pdbx_strand_id
1 'polypeptide(L)'
;MTAKVGISKKISTQVVPVVGMAKSVEIELLSTMKKLGIVRSESYNKLGSIKHWGLDWKKAYPEVRTFRTTESLGLPSKLMEWTVSDVAKAVRAQQAACADAVIKKIYKKFPGKDNQKTRKEYATQLKTLALLDSPLLHRLVRIEFQRGHSWVKNQI
;
A
#
# COMPACT_ATOMS: atom_id res chain seq x y z
N MET A 1 -1.49 48.83 -10.13
CA MET A 1 -1.86 47.43 -10.44
C MET A 1 -2.10 46.69 -9.13
N THR A 2 -3.36 46.41 -8.78
CA THR A 2 -3.77 45.83 -7.50
C THR A 2 -3.73 44.31 -7.56
N ALA A 3 -2.92 43.69 -6.68
CA ALA A 3 -2.80 42.24 -6.58
C ALA A 3 -4.12 41.60 -6.06
N LYS A 4 -4.63 40.61 -6.79
CA LYS A 4 -5.76 39.78 -6.34
C LYS A 4 -5.27 38.80 -5.28
N VAL A 5 -5.65 39.04 -4.03
CA VAL A 5 -5.45 38.10 -2.91
C VAL A 5 -6.40 36.91 -3.14
N GLY A 6 -5.84 35.77 -3.52
CA GLY A 6 -6.58 34.53 -3.70
C GLY A 6 -7.15 34.05 -2.36
N ILE A 7 -8.48 34.07 -2.23
CA ILE A 7 -9.18 33.49 -1.09
C ILE A 7 -8.99 31.97 -1.16
N SER A 8 -8.07 31.43 -0.34
CA SER A 8 -7.98 29.99 -0.14
C SER A 8 -9.27 29.51 0.50
N LYS A 9 -10.13 28.81 -0.26
CA LYS A 9 -11.31 28.13 0.29
C LYS A 9 -10.81 27.15 1.36
N LYS A 10 -11.06 27.44 2.64
CA LYS A 10 -10.83 26.50 3.74
C LYS A 10 -11.74 25.31 3.50
N ILE A 11 -11.16 24.18 3.09
CA ILE A 11 -11.88 22.91 2.98
C ILE A 11 -11.99 22.39 4.41
N SER A 12 -13.11 22.65 5.08
CA SER A 12 -13.42 22.02 6.37
C SER A 12 -14.07 20.67 6.11
N THR A 13 -13.42 19.59 6.53
CA THR A 13 -14.07 18.27 6.55
C THR A 13 -15.11 18.26 7.65
N GLN A 14 -16.38 18.29 7.28
CA GLN A 14 -17.47 18.16 8.24
C GLN A 14 -17.69 16.67 8.52
N VAL A 15 -17.31 16.22 9.72
CA VAL A 15 -17.62 14.87 10.18
C VAL A 15 -19.01 14.94 10.81
N VAL A 16 -20.03 14.47 10.09
CA VAL A 16 -21.39 14.37 10.61
C VAL A 16 -21.52 13.03 11.33
N PRO A 17 -21.61 13.00 12.67
CA PRO A 17 -21.90 11.76 13.38
C PRO A 17 -23.34 11.31 13.04
N VAL A 18 -23.52 10.03 12.76
CA VAL A 18 -24.86 9.46 12.52
C VAL A 18 -25.58 9.37 13.86
N VAL A 19 -26.45 10.35 14.14
CA VAL A 19 -27.23 10.47 15.39
C VAL A 19 -28.51 9.64 15.23
N GLY A 20 -28.40 8.33 15.43
CA GLY A 20 -29.54 7.41 15.45
C GLY A 20 -29.51 6.39 14.33
N MET A 21 -29.27 5.13 14.70
CA MET A 21 -29.33 3.97 13.82
C MET A 21 -30.19 2.91 14.48
N ALA A 22 -31.04 2.23 13.71
CA ALA A 22 -31.74 1.07 14.21
C ALA A 22 -30.72 -0.01 14.61
N LYS A 23 -30.92 -0.66 15.77
CA LYS A 23 -29.99 -1.66 16.32
C LYS A 23 -29.70 -2.82 15.35
N SER A 24 -30.67 -3.19 14.52
CA SER A 24 -30.51 -4.20 13.47
C SER A 24 -29.47 -3.79 12.42
N VAL A 25 -29.53 -2.55 11.95
CA VAL A 25 -28.58 -1.99 10.97
C VAL A 25 -27.19 -1.86 11.57
N GLU A 26 -27.10 -1.47 12.84
CA GLU A 26 -25.82 -1.39 13.56
C GLU A 26 -25.14 -2.77 13.63
N ILE A 27 -25.89 -3.81 13.99
CA ILE A 27 -25.37 -5.19 14.06
C ILE A 27 -24.89 -5.66 12.68
N GLU A 28 -25.65 -5.39 11.63
CA GLU A 28 -25.28 -5.75 10.25
C GLU A 28 -24.03 -5.01 9.79
N LEU A 29 -23.91 -3.71 10.08
CA LEU A 29 -22.75 -2.90 9.78
C LEU A 29 -21.50 -3.44 10.49
N LEU A 30 -21.60 -3.71 11.80
CA LEU A 30 -20.49 -4.26 12.59
C LEU A 30 -20.06 -5.65 12.09
N SER A 31 -21.01 -6.51 11.73
CA SER A 31 -20.74 -7.81 11.12
C SER A 31 -19.99 -7.65 9.79
N THR A 32 -20.45 -6.75 8.93
CA THR A 32 -19.82 -6.43 7.65
C THR A 32 -18.40 -5.89 7.85
N MET A 33 -18.21 -4.96 8.77
CA MET A 33 -16.89 -4.40 9.11
C MET A 33 -15.92 -5.48 9.59
N LYS A 34 -16.36 -6.42 10.42
CA LYS A 34 -15.53 -7.55 10.87
C LYS A 34 -15.09 -8.41 9.69
N LYS A 35 -16.01 -8.78 8.79
CA LYS A 35 -15.70 -9.56 7.58
C LYS A 35 -14.72 -8.83 6.66
N LEU A 36 -14.92 -7.52 6.44
CA LEU A 36 -13.97 -6.70 5.66
C LEU A 36 -12.61 -6.56 6.36
N GLY A 37 -12.57 -6.58 7.69
CA GLY A 37 -11.33 -6.66 8.47
C GLY A 37 -10.51 -7.92 8.15
N ILE A 38 -11.17 -9.07 7.98
CA ILE A 38 -10.53 -10.31 7.55
C ILE A 38 -9.95 -10.14 6.15
N VAL A 39 -10.75 -9.68 5.18
CA VAL A 39 -10.30 -9.42 3.79
C VAL A 39 -9.07 -8.50 3.78
N ARG A 40 -9.11 -7.43 4.58
CA ARG A 40 -8.00 -6.47 4.70
C ARG A 40 -6.73 -7.16 5.19
N SER A 41 -6.82 -7.93 6.28
CA SER A 41 -5.66 -8.61 6.87
C SER A 41 -5.01 -9.60 5.90
N GLU A 42 -5.81 -10.39 5.20
CA GLU A 42 -5.31 -11.41 4.29
C GLU A 42 -4.76 -10.81 3.00
N SER A 43 -5.41 -9.77 2.50
CA SER A 43 -4.91 -9.00 1.35
C SER A 43 -3.58 -8.36 1.68
N TYR A 44 -3.44 -7.79 2.88
CA TYR A 44 -2.20 -7.18 3.32
C TYR A 44 -1.10 -8.23 3.47
N ASN A 45 -1.43 -9.41 4.01
CA ASN A 45 -0.50 -10.53 4.04
C ASN A 45 -0.08 -10.92 2.61
N LYS A 46 -0.99 -11.15 1.67
CA LYS A 46 -0.59 -11.56 0.31
C LYS A 46 0.20 -10.46 -0.42
N LEU A 47 -0.37 -9.27 -0.52
CA LEU A 47 0.11 -8.17 -1.37
C LEU A 47 1.26 -7.39 -0.73
N GLY A 48 1.39 -7.43 0.60
CA GLY A 48 2.49 -6.81 1.33
C GLY A 48 3.84 -7.51 1.11
N SER A 49 3.83 -8.73 0.56
CA SER A 49 5.06 -9.46 0.23
C SER A 49 5.89 -8.76 -0.84
N ILE A 50 7.22 -8.87 -0.73
CA ILE A 50 8.17 -8.38 -1.74
C ILE A 50 7.89 -9.00 -3.13
N LYS A 51 7.28 -10.20 -3.19
CA LYS A 51 6.88 -10.84 -4.46
C LYS A 51 5.90 -9.97 -5.28
N HIS A 52 5.12 -9.12 -4.63
CA HIS A 52 4.18 -8.20 -5.27
C HIS A 52 4.73 -6.76 -5.32
N TRP A 53 6.06 -6.59 -5.24
CA TRP A 53 6.69 -5.29 -5.35
C TRP A 53 6.35 -4.61 -6.68
N GLY A 54 5.87 -3.37 -6.62
CA GLY A 54 5.50 -2.60 -7.81
C GLY A 54 4.19 -3.03 -8.48
N LEU A 55 3.42 -3.95 -7.89
CA LEU A 55 2.11 -4.36 -8.41
C LEU A 55 1.18 -3.14 -8.58
N ASP A 56 0.43 -3.12 -9.68
CA ASP A 56 -0.63 -2.14 -9.87
C ASP A 56 -1.85 -2.54 -9.04
N TRP A 57 -2.42 -1.59 -8.30
CA TRP A 57 -3.57 -1.84 -7.42
C TRP A 57 -4.79 -2.35 -8.19
N LYS A 58 -4.92 -1.98 -9.47
CA LYS A 58 -5.97 -2.47 -10.37
C LYS A 58 -5.88 -3.98 -10.63
N LYS A 59 -4.67 -4.55 -10.53
CA LYS A 59 -4.41 -5.98 -10.73
C LYS A 59 -4.41 -6.78 -9.43
N ALA A 60 -4.62 -6.13 -8.27
CA ALA A 60 -4.54 -6.78 -6.97
C ALA A 60 -5.77 -7.65 -6.65
N TYR A 61 -6.95 -7.30 -7.17
CA TYR A 61 -8.18 -8.01 -6.83
C TYR A 61 -8.21 -9.48 -7.32
N PRO A 62 -7.80 -9.80 -8.57
CA PRO A 62 -7.66 -11.19 -9.01
C PRO A 62 -6.76 -12.05 -8.10
N GLU A 63 -5.63 -11.49 -7.63
CA GLU A 63 -4.70 -12.20 -6.74
C GLU A 63 -5.35 -12.60 -5.41
N VAL A 64 -6.19 -11.71 -4.84
CA VAL A 64 -6.91 -12.01 -3.60
C VAL A 64 -8.05 -13.01 -3.82
N ARG A 65 -8.69 -12.95 -4.98
CA ARG A 65 -9.80 -13.83 -5.34
C ARG A 65 -9.39 -15.31 -5.42
N THR A 66 -8.11 -15.59 -5.66
CA THR A 66 -7.58 -16.97 -5.70
C THR A 66 -7.73 -17.71 -4.38
N PHE A 67 -7.69 -17.02 -3.23
CA PHE A 67 -7.78 -17.64 -1.91
C PHE A 67 -8.99 -17.18 -1.10
N ARG A 68 -9.63 -16.07 -1.46
CA ARG A 68 -10.84 -15.57 -0.80
C ARG A 68 -11.90 -15.24 -1.84
N THR A 69 -13.02 -15.98 -1.79
CA THR A 69 -14.18 -15.71 -2.65
C THR A 69 -15.22 -14.89 -1.91
N THR A 70 -16.04 -14.15 -2.66
CA THR A 70 -17.14 -13.33 -2.11
C THR A 70 -18.17 -14.17 -1.36
N GLU A 71 -18.40 -15.39 -1.84
CA GLU A 71 -19.31 -16.37 -1.25
C GLU A 71 -18.83 -16.83 0.14
N SER A 72 -17.51 -16.97 0.33
CA SER A 72 -16.95 -17.46 1.59
C SER A 72 -17.26 -16.58 2.80
N LEU A 73 -17.45 -15.27 2.59
CA LEU A 73 -17.78 -14.32 3.65
C LEU A 73 -19.21 -13.77 3.53
N GLY A 74 -19.95 -14.15 2.48
CA GLY A 74 -21.25 -13.56 2.15
C GLY A 74 -21.17 -12.05 1.99
N LEU A 75 -20.12 -11.55 1.34
CA LEU A 75 -19.90 -10.12 1.11
C LEU A 75 -20.21 -9.75 -0.36
N PRO A 76 -20.79 -8.57 -0.62
CA PRO A 76 -20.90 -8.04 -1.97
C PRO A 76 -19.52 -7.92 -2.63
N SER A 77 -19.42 -8.40 -3.88
CA SER A 77 -18.16 -8.38 -4.65
C SER A 77 -17.52 -7.00 -4.70
N LYS A 78 -18.33 -5.96 -4.87
CA LYS A 78 -17.86 -4.58 -4.97
C LYS A 78 -17.20 -4.05 -3.68
N LEU A 79 -17.75 -4.41 -2.51
CA LEU A 79 -17.16 -4.02 -1.22
C LEU A 79 -15.83 -4.73 -0.99
N MET A 80 -15.75 -5.99 -1.40
CA MET A 80 -14.51 -6.75 -1.33
C MET A 80 -13.45 -6.16 -2.26
N GLU A 81 -13.79 -5.86 -3.51
CA GLU A 81 -12.90 -5.23 -4.49
C GLU A 81 -12.36 -3.88 -3.98
N TRP A 82 -13.23 -3.01 -3.45
CA TRP A 82 -12.82 -1.74 -2.87
C TRP A 82 -11.86 -1.91 -1.69
N THR A 83 -12.15 -2.87 -0.81
CA THR A 83 -11.28 -3.16 0.34
C THR A 83 -9.90 -3.62 -0.09
N VAL A 84 -9.82 -4.50 -1.10
CA VAL A 84 -8.54 -4.97 -1.66
C VAL A 84 -7.80 -3.84 -2.36
N SER A 85 -8.50 -3.01 -3.13
CA SER A 85 -7.94 -1.84 -3.82
C SER A 85 -7.30 -0.87 -2.84
N ASP A 86 -7.98 -0.57 -1.73
CA ASP A 86 -7.46 0.33 -0.70
C ASP A 86 -6.24 -0.24 0.01
N VAL A 87 -6.23 -1.56 0.29
CA VAL A 87 -5.04 -2.24 0.81
C VAL A 87 -3.87 -2.15 -0.18
N ALA A 88 -4.12 -2.43 -1.46
CA ALA A 88 -3.08 -2.38 -2.48
C ALA A 88 -2.50 -0.97 -2.64
N LYS A 89 -3.32 0.09 -2.56
CA LYS A 89 -2.85 1.48 -2.54
C LYS A 89 -2.00 1.77 -1.31
N ALA A 90 -2.41 1.32 -0.12
CA ALA A 90 -1.64 1.50 1.10
C ALA A 90 -0.27 0.80 1.05
N VAL A 91 -0.23 -0.45 0.57
CA VAL A 91 1.02 -1.19 0.34
C VAL A 91 1.90 -0.45 -0.65
N ARG A 92 1.34 0.04 -1.76
CA ARG A 92 2.09 0.81 -2.76
C ARG A 92 2.67 2.10 -2.19
N ALA A 93 1.93 2.81 -1.35
CA ALA A 93 2.43 4.00 -0.65
C ALA A 93 3.61 3.66 0.27
N GLN A 94 3.53 2.54 1.00
CA GLN A 94 4.63 2.05 1.84
C GLN A 94 5.86 1.62 1.02
N GLN A 95 5.66 0.93 -0.11
CA GLN A 95 6.75 0.57 -1.03
C GLN A 95 7.44 1.83 -1.58
N ALA A 96 6.67 2.86 -1.95
CA ALA A 96 7.22 4.13 -2.44
C ALA A 96 8.03 4.86 -1.35
N ALA A 97 7.54 4.89 -0.11
CA ALA A 97 8.28 5.46 1.02
C ALA A 97 9.59 4.71 1.29
N CYS A 98 9.55 3.38 1.26
CA CYS A 98 10.75 2.55 1.36
C CYS A 98 11.73 2.82 0.21
N ALA A 99 11.24 2.93 -1.02
CA ALA A 99 12.08 3.23 -2.18
C ALA A 99 12.80 4.58 -2.02
N ASP A 100 12.10 5.62 -1.56
CA ASP A 100 12.71 6.94 -1.30
C ASP A 100 13.81 6.87 -0.22
N ALA A 101 13.55 6.14 0.88
CA ALA A 101 14.53 5.94 1.94
C ALA A 101 15.79 5.18 1.44
N VAL A 102 15.59 4.14 0.63
CA VAL A 102 16.69 3.38 0.03
C VAL A 102 17.48 4.25 -0.96
N ILE A 103 16.81 5.01 -1.82
CA ILE A 103 17.46 5.94 -2.75
C ILE A 103 18.33 6.94 -2.00
N LYS A 104 17.83 7.53 -0.91
CA LYS A 104 18.63 8.44 -0.06
C LYS A 104 19.91 7.77 0.47
N LYS A 105 19.86 6.50 0.87
CA LYS A 105 21.04 5.74 1.29
C LYS A 105 22.02 5.47 0.14
N ILE A 106 21.52 5.15 -1.05
CA ILE A 106 22.34 4.93 -2.24
C ILE A 106 23.06 6.22 -2.63
N TYR A 107 22.38 7.37 -2.60
CA TYR A 107 22.98 8.66 -2.89
C TYR A 107 24.08 9.04 -1.88
N LYS A 108 23.93 8.67 -0.61
CA LYS A 108 24.99 8.83 0.41
C LYS A 108 26.18 7.90 0.16
N LYS A 109 25.93 6.65 -0.27
CA LYS A 109 26.97 5.65 -0.52
C LYS A 109 27.78 5.93 -1.79
N PHE A 110 27.14 6.47 -2.82
CA PHE A 110 27.74 6.75 -4.12
C PHE A 110 27.67 8.25 -4.46
N PRO A 111 28.49 9.09 -3.79
CA PRO A 111 28.56 10.53 -4.08
C PRO A 111 29.29 10.81 -5.40
N GLY A 112 29.18 12.05 -5.90
CA GLY A 112 29.93 12.52 -7.08
C GLY A 112 29.25 12.28 -8.44
N LYS A 113 29.75 12.95 -9.48
CA LYS A 113 29.20 12.89 -10.84
C LYS A 113 29.48 11.55 -11.54
N ASP A 114 30.62 10.93 -11.26
CA ASP A 114 31.03 9.67 -11.88
C ASP A 114 30.06 8.52 -11.52
N ASN A 115 29.48 8.59 -10.33
CA ASN A 115 28.48 7.66 -9.83
C ASN A 115 27.03 8.01 -10.24
N GLN A 116 26.82 8.91 -11.19
CA GLN A 116 25.46 9.26 -11.62
C GLN A 116 24.78 8.09 -12.36
N LYS A 117 25.53 7.33 -13.16
CA LYS A 117 25.01 6.19 -13.91
C LYS A 117 24.57 5.05 -12.99
N THR A 118 25.41 4.69 -12.02
CA THR A 118 25.10 3.65 -11.01
C THR A 118 23.87 4.02 -10.16
N ARG A 119 23.73 5.30 -9.75
CA ARG A 119 22.53 5.76 -9.03
C ARG A 119 21.26 5.63 -9.87
N LYS A 120 21.31 5.96 -11.16
CA LYS A 120 20.17 5.81 -12.07
C LYS A 120 19.79 4.34 -12.25
N GLU A 121 20.78 3.45 -12.42
CA GLU A 121 20.56 2.00 -12.55
C GLU A 121 19.90 1.41 -11.30
N TYR A 122 20.36 1.78 -10.11
CA TYR A 122 19.72 1.33 -8.88
C TYR A 122 18.30 1.88 -8.72
N ALA A 123 18.06 3.14 -9.10
CA ALA A 123 16.74 3.75 -9.05
C ALA A 123 15.75 3.12 -10.05
N THR A 124 16.23 2.64 -11.21
CA THR A 124 15.38 1.90 -12.15
C THR A 124 15.10 0.48 -11.66
N GLN A 125 16.11 -0.23 -11.13
CA GLN A 125 15.94 -1.56 -10.53
C GLN A 125 14.95 -1.55 -9.36
N LEU A 126 14.93 -0.50 -8.54
CA LEU A 126 14.01 -0.34 -7.40
C LEU A 126 12.52 -0.25 -7.80
N LYS A 127 12.20 0.07 -9.06
CA LYS A 127 10.81 0.14 -9.53
C LYS A 127 10.23 -1.22 -9.87
N THR A 128 11.07 -2.24 -10.03
CA THR A 128 10.68 -3.57 -10.49
C THR A 128 11.21 -4.64 -9.54
N LEU A 129 10.86 -5.90 -9.81
CA LEU A 129 11.40 -7.04 -9.05
C LEU A 129 12.90 -7.27 -9.28
N ALA A 130 13.53 -6.55 -10.23
CA ALA A 130 14.98 -6.61 -10.48
C ALA A 130 15.82 -6.15 -9.27
N LEU A 131 15.20 -5.49 -8.28
CA LEU A 131 15.86 -5.21 -6.99
C LEU A 131 16.31 -6.46 -6.24
N LEU A 132 15.72 -7.63 -6.51
CA LEU A 132 16.08 -8.91 -5.89
C LEU A 132 17.41 -9.45 -6.43
N ASP A 133 17.74 -9.13 -7.68
CA ASP A 133 18.97 -9.56 -8.35
C ASP A 133 20.21 -8.80 -7.83
N SER A 134 19.99 -7.63 -7.22
CA SER A 134 21.04 -6.84 -6.60
C SER A 134 21.14 -7.12 -5.10
N PRO A 135 22.22 -7.75 -4.60
CA PRO A 135 22.39 -8.04 -3.17
C PRO A 135 22.32 -6.79 -2.28
N LEU A 136 22.78 -5.66 -2.81
CA LEU A 136 22.76 -4.37 -2.12
C LEU A 136 21.34 -3.83 -1.99
N LEU A 137 20.58 -3.76 -3.09
CA LEU A 137 19.20 -3.27 -3.04
C LEU A 137 18.32 -4.17 -2.19
N HIS A 138 18.42 -5.48 -2.38
CA HIS A 138 17.67 -6.45 -1.59
C HIS A 138 17.91 -6.27 -0.08
N ARG A 139 19.17 -6.10 0.34
CA ARG A 139 19.50 -5.82 1.75
C ARG A 139 18.91 -4.50 2.24
N LEU A 140 19.04 -3.43 1.47
CA LEU A 140 18.53 -2.10 1.89
C LEU A 140 17.01 -2.07 1.96
N VAL A 141 16.32 -2.65 0.98
CA VAL A 141 14.85 -2.77 0.97
C VAL A 141 14.39 -3.60 2.15
N ARG A 142 15.04 -4.73 2.46
CA ARG A 142 14.69 -5.54 3.63
C ARG A 142 14.83 -4.78 4.96
N ILE A 143 15.80 -3.86 5.06
CA ILE A 143 16.01 -3.04 6.26
C ILE A 143 14.97 -1.92 6.36
N GLU A 144 14.61 -1.27 5.25
CA GLU A 144 13.72 -0.10 5.25
C GLU A 144 12.24 -0.46 5.19
N PHE A 145 11.90 -1.51 4.46
CA PHE A 145 10.52 -1.96 4.33
C PHE A 145 9.95 -2.54 5.64
N GLN A 146 10.81 -2.72 6.66
CA GLN A 146 10.55 -3.26 8.01
C GLN A 146 9.13 -3.82 8.18
N ARG A 147 9.01 -5.15 8.04
CA ARG A 147 7.83 -5.98 8.33
C ARG A 147 6.56 -5.16 8.55
N GLY A 148 5.95 -4.66 7.47
CA GLY A 148 4.62 -4.09 7.54
C GLY A 148 3.73 -5.07 8.30
N HIS A 149 3.15 -4.60 9.42
CA HIS A 149 2.32 -5.31 10.41
C HIS A 149 1.68 -6.64 9.97
N SER A 150 2.49 -7.68 9.74
CA SER A 150 2.05 -8.98 9.26
C SER A 150 2.76 -10.03 10.10
N TRP A 151 1.95 -10.83 10.77
CA TRP A 151 2.35 -11.85 11.74
C TRP A 151 3.00 -13.08 11.11
N VAL A 152 3.20 -13.09 9.79
CA VAL A 152 3.69 -14.26 9.06
C VAL A 152 5.18 -14.11 8.79
N LYS A 153 6.00 -14.88 9.53
CA LYS A 153 7.39 -15.16 9.16
C LYS A 153 7.39 -15.81 7.76
N ASN A 154 8.21 -15.31 6.84
CA ASN A 154 8.55 -15.88 5.50
C ASN A 154 7.99 -15.16 4.25
N GLN A 155 7.87 -13.83 4.26
CA GLN A 155 7.64 -13.05 3.02
C GLN A 155 8.91 -12.46 2.40
N ILE A 156 9.89 -13.34 2.19
CA ILE A 156 10.99 -13.14 1.22
C ILE A 156 10.92 -14.36 0.29
#